data_AF-A0A9P7WR57-F1
#
_entry.id   AF-A0A9P7WR57-F1
#
_cell.length_a   1.000
_cell.length_b   1.000
_cell.length_c   1.000
_cell.angle_alpha   90.00
_cell.angle_beta   90.00
_cell.angle_gamma   90.00
#
_symmetry.space_group_name_H-M   'P 1'
#
loop_
_entity.id
_entity.type
_entity.pdbx_description
1 polymer ?
#
loop_
_entity_poly.entity_id
_entity_poly.type
_entity_poly.pdbx_seq_one_letter_code
_entity_poly.pdbx_strand_id
1 'polypeptide(L)'
;MKPFVQVLVNLGLARVGAKHSLEAMHDGLDKVEEWYLGDGWYSDGVRAQRDYYVTFAIHYYCLIYAQISTSFPSLYDPERAHRYRTRAAQIAPDMLHYFDPDTGACIPFGRSLTYRFACGAFWGAMVYAGVGLDTVSTAVVKGVLMRHLRWWFERPEIFNNDGTLSIGWAYPNLIMAESYNSPGSPYWALKAFLPLALPSTHPFWSEAEAPLLALPSPHPIPHTYSILIHSRRSPSHTYALASGQSATFASMRHTAEKYSKLCYSATFGFSVPVGAYGLEQAVPDCTLALSDDADIKDGNGCHWRVRRVPKDAKMIRGPGLSATGDGEGKFEVGMVAGWDAWRDVDVKTW
;
A
#
# COMPACT_ATOMS: atom_id res chain seq x y z
N MET A 1 15.70 10.02 -13.34
CA MET A 1 14.26 9.89 -13.63
C MET A 1 13.78 8.54 -13.11
N LYS A 2 12.53 8.38 -12.65
CA LYS A 2 12.03 7.04 -12.28
C LYS A 2 12.00 6.14 -13.52
N PRO A 3 12.41 4.86 -13.45
CA PRO A 3 12.60 4.02 -14.63
C PRO A 3 11.34 3.93 -15.53
N PHE A 4 10.16 3.81 -14.92
CA PHE A 4 8.89 3.74 -15.66
C PHE A 4 8.53 5.01 -16.45
N VAL A 5 8.90 6.19 -15.97
CA VAL A 5 8.59 7.45 -16.68
C VAL A 5 9.35 7.47 -18.00
N GLN A 6 10.60 7.04 -17.99
CA GLN A 6 11.44 6.93 -19.18
C GLN A 6 10.83 5.94 -20.19
N VAL A 7 10.34 4.79 -19.72
CA VAL A 7 9.69 3.80 -20.59
C VAL A 7 8.42 4.37 -21.25
N LEU A 8 7.51 4.93 -20.45
CA LEU A 8 6.22 5.43 -20.96
C LEU A 8 6.38 6.64 -21.88
N VAL A 9 7.32 7.54 -21.59
CA VAL A 9 7.62 8.68 -22.47
C VAL A 9 8.09 8.18 -23.83
N ASN A 10 9.00 7.20 -23.87
CA ASN A 10 9.49 6.66 -25.14
C ASN A 10 8.40 5.88 -25.91
N LEU A 11 7.52 5.14 -25.23
CA LEU A 11 6.34 4.54 -25.87
C LEU A 11 5.40 5.59 -26.46
N GLY A 12 5.15 6.69 -25.74
CA GLY A 12 4.34 7.80 -26.23
C GLY A 12 4.96 8.50 -27.44
N LEU A 13 6.27 8.76 -27.40
CA LEU A 13 7.01 9.33 -28.52
C LEU A 13 6.98 8.40 -29.74
N ALA A 14 7.14 7.10 -29.55
CA ALA A 14 7.01 6.13 -30.63
C ALA A 14 5.60 6.14 -31.25
N ARG A 15 4.54 6.27 -30.42
CA ARG A 15 3.15 6.34 -30.92
C ARG A 15 2.91 7.48 -31.90
N VAL A 16 3.55 8.63 -31.68
CA VAL A 16 3.39 9.82 -32.51
C VAL A 16 4.48 9.98 -33.57
N GLY A 17 5.32 8.96 -33.77
CA GLY A 17 6.42 9.00 -34.75
C GLY A 17 7.58 9.94 -34.37
N ALA A 18 7.65 10.37 -33.11
CA ALA A 18 8.73 11.21 -32.61
C ALA A 18 9.99 10.39 -32.27
N LYS A 19 11.12 11.08 -32.18
CA LYS A 19 12.40 10.46 -31.78
C LYS A 19 12.27 9.85 -30.40
N HIS A 20 12.56 8.56 -30.28
CA HIS A 20 12.55 7.78 -29.05
C HIS A 20 13.83 6.92 -28.95
N SER A 21 14.11 6.41 -27.76
CA SER A 21 15.29 5.59 -27.47
C SER A 21 14.89 4.22 -26.93
N LEU A 22 15.24 3.18 -27.67
CA LEU A 22 15.06 1.77 -27.27
C LEU A 22 15.94 1.42 -26.08
N GLU A 23 17.20 1.85 -26.12
CA GLU A 23 18.18 1.67 -25.06
C GLU A 23 17.64 2.24 -23.75
N ALA A 24 17.14 3.49 -23.78
CA ALA A 24 16.54 4.11 -22.61
C ALA A 24 15.33 3.32 -22.07
N MET A 25 14.53 2.70 -22.92
CA MET A 25 13.44 1.84 -22.46
C MET A 25 13.97 0.56 -21.82
N HIS A 26 14.93 -0.11 -22.44
CA HIS A 26 15.54 -1.33 -21.90
C HIS A 26 16.20 -1.07 -20.55
N ASP A 27 17.01 -0.01 -20.42
CA ASP A 27 17.60 0.40 -19.14
C ASP A 27 16.54 0.60 -18.05
N GLY A 28 15.45 1.27 -18.41
CA GLY A 28 14.35 1.53 -17.48
C GLY A 28 13.66 0.25 -17.03
N LEU A 29 13.42 -0.69 -17.95
CA LEU A 29 12.77 -1.95 -17.64
C LEU A 29 13.70 -2.93 -16.91
N ASP A 30 14.97 -3.00 -17.29
CA ASP A 30 15.98 -3.85 -16.65
C ASP A 30 16.20 -3.37 -15.20
N LYS A 31 16.16 -2.06 -14.96
CA LYS A 31 16.21 -1.51 -13.60
C LYS A 31 15.03 -1.96 -12.73
N VAL A 32 13.86 -2.18 -13.32
CA VAL A 32 12.68 -2.69 -12.61
C VAL A 32 12.83 -4.17 -12.29
N GLU A 33 13.49 -4.95 -13.14
CA GLU A 33 13.79 -6.36 -12.87
C GLU A 33 14.68 -6.54 -11.64
N GLU A 34 15.65 -5.64 -11.43
CA GLU A 34 16.51 -5.65 -10.22
C GLU A 34 15.73 -5.51 -8.91
N TRP A 35 14.50 -5.00 -8.96
CA TRP A 35 13.70 -4.73 -7.77
C TRP A 35 12.77 -5.89 -7.40
N TYR A 36 12.74 -6.96 -8.19
CA TYR A 36 11.88 -8.10 -7.93
C TYR A 36 12.39 -8.93 -6.75
N LEU A 37 11.49 -9.22 -5.80
CA LEU A 37 11.82 -9.92 -4.55
C LEU A 37 11.35 -11.40 -4.54
N GLY A 38 10.56 -11.80 -5.53
CA GLY A 38 9.83 -13.07 -5.51
C GLY A 38 8.34 -12.86 -5.22
N ASP A 39 7.53 -13.90 -5.47
CA ASP A 39 6.10 -13.96 -5.15
C ASP A 39 5.26 -12.75 -5.61
N GLY A 40 5.63 -12.14 -6.75
CA GLY A 40 4.99 -10.94 -7.26
C GLY A 40 5.37 -9.63 -6.53
N TRP A 41 6.15 -9.69 -5.46
CA TRP A 41 6.59 -8.52 -4.70
C TRP A 41 7.82 -7.83 -5.31
N TYR A 42 7.85 -6.51 -5.16
CA TYR A 42 8.96 -5.66 -5.56
C TYR A 42 9.40 -4.75 -4.42
N SER A 43 10.64 -4.26 -4.46
CA SER A 43 11.10 -3.10 -3.69
C SER A 43 10.97 -1.80 -4.48
N ASP A 44 10.91 -0.65 -3.78
CA ASP A 44 11.06 0.68 -4.40
C ASP A 44 12.55 1.02 -4.56
N GLY A 45 13.26 0.32 -5.44
CA GLY A 45 14.71 0.47 -5.60
C GLY A 45 15.51 -0.22 -4.49
N VAL A 46 16.62 0.41 -4.08
CA VAL A 46 17.48 -0.06 -2.96
C VAL A 46 16.83 0.11 -1.57
N ARG A 47 15.53 0.36 -1.54
CA ARG A 47 14.76 0.67 -0.35
C ARG A 47 14.09 -0.57 0.20
N ALA A 48 14.01 -0.65 1.52
CA ALA A 48 13.36 -1.77 2.21
C ALA A 48 11.83 -1.64 2.32
N GLN A 49 11.22 -0.55 1.84
CA GLN A 49 9.77 -0.34 1.99
C GLN A 49 8.97 -1.15 0.98
N ARG A 50 7.90 -1.81 1.45
CA ARG A 50 6.91 -2.50 0.62
C ARG A 50 5.53 -2.04 1.07
N ASP A 51 4.81 -1.35 0.19
CA ASP A 51 3.47 -0.80 0.44
C ASP A 51 2.71 -0.70 -0.91
N TYR A 52 1.56 0.00 -0.95
CA TYR A 52 0.78 0.18 -2.18
C TYR A 52 1.55 0.79 -3.35
N TYR A 53 2.71 1.42 -3.12
CA TYR A 53 3.57 1.87 -4.21
C TYR A 53 4.00 0.71 -5.12
N VAL A 54 4.17 -0.49 -4.58
CA VAL A 54 4.43 -1.72 -5.35
C VAL A 54 3.30 -1.96 -6.37
N THR A 55 2.05 -1.74 -5.99
CA THR A 55 0.90 -2.05 -6.83
C THR A 55 0.52 -0.90 -7.76
N PHE A 56 0.35 0.33 -7.25
CA PHE A 56 -0.10 1.46 -8.07
C PHE A 56 1.02 2.18 -8.85
N ALA A 57 2.29 1.85 -8.59
CA ALA A 57 3.41 2.40 -9.36
C ALA A 57 4.16 1.32 -10.12
N ILE A 58 4.66 0.27 -9.47
CA ILE A 58 5.49 -0.74 -10.14
C ILE A 58 4.63 -1.62 -11.05
N HIS A 59 3.71 -2.42 -10.47
CA HIS A 59 2.82 -3.29 -11.25
C HIS A 59 1.99 -2.50 -12.25
N TYR A 60 1.38 -1.39 -11.82
CA TYR A 60 0.57 -0.53 -12.70
C TYR A 60 1.30 -0.16 -14.01
N TYR A 61 2.55 0.29 -13.93
CA TYR A 61 3.31 0.67 -15.12
C TYR A 61 3.86 -0.52 -15.89
N CYS A 62 4.26 -1.60 -15.22
CA CYS A 62 4.62 -2.87 -15.87
C CYS A 62 3.47 -3.40 -16.73
N LEU A 63 2.24 -3.35 -16.23
CA LEU A 63 1.04 -3.82 -16.94
C LEU A 63 0.66 -2.89 -18.10
N ILE A 64 0.75 -1.57 -17.91
CA ILE A 64 0.57 -0.62 -19.00
C ILE A 64 1.60 -0.86 -20.12
N TYR A 65 2.88 -1.02 -19.77
CA TYR A 65 3.92 -1.37 -20.74
C TYR A 65 3.54 -2.67 -21.46
N ALA A 66 3.22 -3.73 -20.72
CA ALA A 66 2.92 -5.05 -21.26
C ALA A 66 1.73 -5.02 -22.24
N GLN A 67 0.78 -4.11 -22.05
CA GLN A 67 -0.37 -3.92 -22.93
C GLN A 67 -0.06 -3.02 -24.13
N ILE A 68 0.46 -1.81 -23.89
CA ILE A 68 0.67 -0.80 -24.95
C ILE A 68 1.74 -1.25 -25.95
N SER A 69 2.81 -1.87 -25.47
CA SER A 69 3.94 -2.30 -26.32
C SER A 69 3.53 -3.29 -27.41
N THR A 70 2.42 -4.04 -27.24
CA THR A 70 1.88 -4.95 -28.27
C THR A 70 1.56 -4.25 -29.60
N SER A 71 1.27 -2.95 -29.58
CA SER A 71 1.00 -2.15 -30.77
C SER A 71 2.28 -1.71 -31.51
N PHE A 72 3.46 -2.09 -31.02
CA PHE A 72 4.76 -1.67 -31.52
C PHE A 72 5.71 -2.88 -31.62
N PRO A 73 5.70 -3.62 -32.73
CA PRO A 73 6.49 -4.86 -32.86
C PRO A 73 7.99 -4.68 -32.57
N SER A 74 8.57 -3.53 -32.90
CA SER A 74 9.99 -3.22 -32.63
C SER A 74 10.30 -2.89 -31.16
N LEU A 75 9.27 -2.63 -30.34
CA LEU A 75 9.38 -2.25 -28.93
C LEU A 75 8.88 -3.35 -27.98
N TYR A 76 8.25 -4.37 -28.54
CA TYR A 76 7.54 -5.39 -27.79
C TYR A 76 8.49 -6.52 -27.39
N ASP A 77 8.64 -6.72 -26.08
CA ASP A 77 9.27 -7.91 -25.50
C ASP A 77 8.15 -8.83 -24.95
N PRO A 78 7.74 -9.87 -25.70
CA PRO A 78 6.65 -10.74 -25.28
C PRO A 78 6.95 -11.53 -24.01
N GLU A 79 8.20 -11.93 -23.79
CA GLU A 79 8.59 -12.69 -22.61
C GLU A 79 8.49 -11.82 -21.36
N ARG A 80 9.00 -10.59 -21.43
CA ARG A 80 8.91 -9.62 -20.33
C ARG A 80 7.48 -9.21 -20.03
N ALA A 81 6.69 -8.97 -21.08
CA ALA A 81 5.28 -8.67 -20.94
C ALA A 81 4.52 -9.84 -20.28
N HIS A 82 4.83 -11.09 -20.63
CA HIS A 82 4.27 -12.27 -19.95
C HIS A 82 4.71 -12.34 -18.48
N ARG A 83 6.01 -12.16 -18.19
CA ARG A 83 6.54 -12.15 -16.81
C ARG A 83 5.84 -11.12 -15.92
N TYR A 84 5.61 -9.90 -16.42
CA TYR A 84 4.91 -8.86 -15.66
C TYR A 84 3.45 -9.23 -15.36
N ARG A 85 2.74 -9.84 -16.31
CA ARG A 85 1.38 -10.34 -16.06
C ARG A 85 1.39 -11.45 -15.01
N THR A 86 2.33 -12.40 -15.11
CA THR A 86 2.46 -13.50 -14.15
C THR A 86 2.76 -13.00 -12.74
N ARG A 87 3.68 -12.05 -12.58
CA ARG A 87 4.00 -11.45 -11.27
C ARG A 87 2.82 -10.65 -10.69
N ALA A 88 2.05 -9.96 -11.53
CA ALA A 88 0.83 -9.29 -11.09
C ALA A 88 -0.23 -10.30 -10.60
N ALA A 89 -0.41 -11.43 -11.31
CA ALA A 89 -1.30 -12.49 -10.85
C ALA A 89 -0.83 -13.10 -9.52
N GLN A 90 0.49 -13.23 -9.29
CA GLN A 90 1.06 -13.78 -8.06
C GLN A 90 0.81 -12.91 -6.83
N ILE A 91 0.91 -11.58 -6.94
CA ILE A 91 0.69 -10.67 -5.78
C ILE A 91 -0.80 -10.42 -5.51
N ALA A 92 -1.68 -10.66 -6.49
CA ALA A 92 -3.10 -10.30 -6.38
C ALA A 92 -3.78 -10.89 -5.13
N PRO A 93 -3.60 -12.17 -4.75
CA PRO A 93 -4.17 -12.72 -3.53
C PRO A 93 -3.79 -11.93 -2.28
N ASP A 94 -2.50 -11.58 -2.10
CA ASP A 94 -2.04 -10.76 -0.98
C ASP A 94 -2.73 -9.39 -0.95
N MET A 95 -2.90 -8.77 -2.12
CA MET A 95 -3.48 -7.43 -2.23
C MET A 95 -4.97 -7.38 -1.96
N LEU A 96 -5.70 -8.49 -2.10
CA LEU A 96 -7.12 -8.56 -1.72
C LEU A 96 -7.30 -8.33 -0.21
N HIS A 97 -6.36 -8.82 0.62
CA HIS A 97 -6.43 -8.69 2.08
C HIS A 97 -6.24 -7.26 2.61
N TYR A 98 -5.75 -6.35 1.76
CA TYR A 98 -5.58 -4.94 2.08
C TYR A 98 -6.87 -4.12 1.97
N PHE A 99 -7.95 -4.72 1.49
CA PHE A 99 -9.26 -4.11 1.35
C PHE A 99 -10.26 -4.81 2.26
N ASP A 100 -11.12 -4.01 2.86
CA ASP A 100 -12.26 -4.51 3.59
C ASP A 100 -13.26 -5.17 2.62
N PRO A 101 -13.61 -6.46 2.81
CA PRO A 101 -14.44 -7.20 1.85
C PRO A 101 -15.83 -6.58 1.62
N ASP A 102 -16.42 -6.02 2.68
CA ASP A 102 -17.79 -5.52 2.70
C ASP A 102 -17.86 -4.09 2.17
N THR A 103 -16.99 -3.22 2.69
CA THR A 103 -17.05 -1.77 2.42
C THR A 103 -16.16 -1.33 1.27
N GLY A 104 -15.06 -2.04 1.00
CA GLY A 104 -14.02 -1.59 0.05
C GLY A 104 -13.02 -0.58 0.61
N ALA A 105 -13.10 -0.26 1.90
CA ALA A 105 -12.10 0.55 2.61
C ALA A 105 -10.71 -0.10 2.48
N CYS A 106 -9.67 0.70 2.26
CA CYS A 106 -8.29 0.18 2.26
C CYS A 106 -7.56 0.53 3.55
N ILE A 107 -6.61 -0.33 3.93
CA ILE A 107 -5.75 -0.10 5.10
C ILE A 107 -4.79 1.06 4.80
N PRO A 108 -4.67 2.09 5.66
CA PRO A 108 -3.79 3.24 5.42
C PRO A 108 -2.32 2.93 5.74
N PHE A 109 -1.67 2.13 4.89
CA PHE A 109 -0.29 1.68 5.11
C PHE A 109 0.71 2.25 4.09
N GLY A 110 1.79 2.86 4.59
CA GLY A 110 2.91 3.33 3.80
C GLY A 110 2.79 4.75 3.26
N ARG A 111 3.50 5.03 2.17
CA ARG A 111 3.59 6.37 1.57
C ARG A 111 2.46 6.68 0.60
N SER A 112 2.36 7.96 0.23
CA SER A 112 1.48 8.48 -0.82
C SER A 112 -0.01 8.21 -0.59
N LEU A 113 -0.40 8.06 0.68
CA LEU A 113 -1.78 7.79 1.09
C LEU A 113 -2.75 8.88 0.57
N THR A 114 -2.29 10.12 0.42
CA THR A 114 -3.12 11.21 -0.15
C THR A 114 -3.66 10.94 -1.56
N TYR A 115 -3.14 9.91 -2.26
CA TYR A 115 -3.61 9.50 -3.58
C TYR A 115 -4.88 8.62 -3.51
N ARG A 116 -5.30 8.18 -2.31
CA ARG A 116 -6.60 7.55 -2.02
C ARG A 116 -6.98 6.43 -2.99
N PHE A 117 -7.72 6.77 -4.04
CA PHE A 117 -8.26 5.85 -5.04
C PHE A 117 -7.15 5.07 -5.74
N ALA A 118 -5.93 5.64 -5.78
CA ALA A 118 -4.75 4.99 -6.33
C ALA A 118 -4.47 3.62 -5.69
N CYS A 119 -4.86 3.37 -4.43
CA CYS A 119 -4.77 2.03 -3.83
C CYS A 119 -5.50 0.97 -4.67
N GLY A 120 -6.62 1.32 -5.31
CA GLY A 120 -7.37 0.46 -6.22
C GLY A 120 -6.84 0.38 -7.66
N ALA A 121 -5.83 1.18 -8.03
CA ALA A 121 -5.36 1.27 -9.42
C ALA A 121 -4.84 -0.04 -10.02
N PHE A 122 -4.28 -0.90 -9.18
CA PHE A 122 -3.78 -2.21 -9.58
C PHE A 122 -4.87 -3.10 -10.19
N TRP A 123 -6.06 -3.10 -9.59
CA TRP A 123 -7.22 -3.84 -10.09
C TRP A 123 -7.60 -3.40 -11.50
N GLY A 124 -7.63 -2.09 -11.74
CA GLY A 124 -7.87 -1.55 -13.09
C GLY A 124 -6.80 -1.93 -14.09
N ALA A 125 -5.53 -1.95 -13.68
CA ALA A 125 -4.41 -2.36 -14.53
C ALA A 125 -4.42 -3.86 -14.86
N MET A 126 -4.85 -4.72 -13.95
CA MET A 126 -5.03 -6.14 -14.23
C MET A 126 -6.05 -6.38 -15.33
N VAL A 127 -7.22 -5.75 -15.26
CA VAL A 127 -8.24 -5.84 -16.32
C VAL A 127 -7.70 -5.28 -17.63
N TYR A 128 -7.06 -4.10 -17.58
CA TYR A 128 -6.53 -3.43 -18.76
C TYR A 128 -5.50 -4.27 -19.52
N ALA A 129 -4.62 -4.97 -18.81
CA ALA A 129 -3.59 -5.82 -19.40
C ALA A 129 -4.01 -7.29 -19.59
N GLY A 130 -5.27 -7.63 -19.34
CA GLY A 130 -5.81 -8.99 -19.50
C GLY A 130 -5.18 -10.01 -18.56
N VAL A 131 -4.85 -9.64 -17.32
CA VAL A 131 -4.13 -10.50 -16.37
C VAL A 131 -5.07 -11.43 -15.61
N GLY A 132 -4.77 -12.73 -15.66
CA GLY A 132 -4.96 -13.67 -14.55
C GLY A 132 -6.38 -13.81 -14.02
N LEU A 133 -7.38 -13.84 -14.91
CA LEU A 133 -8.79 -14.07 -14.56
C LEU A 133 -9.05 -15.44 -13.91
N ASP A 134 -8.07 -16.34 -14.00
CA ASP A 134 -8.11 -17.68 -13.41
C ASP A 134 -7.81 -17.69 -11.90
N THR A 135 -7.12 -16.66 -11.38
CA THR A 135 -6.85 -16.50 -9.93
C THR A 135 -7.80 -15.49 -9.30
N VAL A 136 -8.07 -14.37 -9.98
CA VAL A 136 -9.08 -13.39 -9.56
C VAL A 136 -9.92 -13.01 -10.79
N SER A 137 -11.15 -13.51 -10.84
CA SER A 137 -12.06 -13.25 -11.98
C SER A 137 -12.33 -11.75 -12.19
N THR A 138 -12.65 -11.36 -13.43
CA THR A 138 -13.02 -9.98 -13.80
C THR A 138 -14.13 -9.44 -12.89
N ALA A 139 -15.14 -10.26 -12.59
CA ALA A 139 -16.23 -9.93 -11.67
C ALA A 139 -15.74 -9.58 -10.25
N VAL A 140 -14.75 -10.31 -9.71
CA VAL A 140 -14.16 -10.00 -8.39
C VAL A 140 -13.35 -8.71 -8.46
N VAL A 141 -12.52 -8.54 -9.50
CA VAL A 141 -11.74 -7.32 -9.71
C VAL A 141 -12.65 -6.09 -9.81
N LYS A 142 -13.74 -6.21 -10.57
CA LYS A 142 -14.79 -5.18 -10.68
C LYS A 142 -15.41 -4.89 -9.31
N GLY A 143 -15.81 -5.92 -8.58
CA GLY A 143 -16.40 -5.76 -7.25
C GLY A 143 -15.48 -5.03 -6.27
N VAL A 144 -14.20 -5.41 -6.19
CA VAL A 144 -13.23 -4.75 -5.31
C VAL A 144 -13.03 -3.29 -5.71
N LEU A 145 -12.79 -3.01 -6.99
CA LEU A 145 -12.55 -1.66 -7.47
C LEU A 145 -13.79 -0.76 -7.28
N MET A 146 -14.99 -1.26 -7.58
CA MET A 146 -16.23 -0.48 -7.47
C MET A 146 -16.61 -0.21 -6.01
N ARG A 147 -16.49 -1.19 -5.10
CA ARG A 147 -16.67 -0.96 -3.66
C ARG A 147 -15.68 0.08 -3.14
N HIS A 148 -14.40 -0.05 -3.52
CA HIS A 148 -13.35 0.90 -3.14
C HIS A 148 -13.67 2.34 -3.58
N LEU A 149 -14.07 2.52 -4.84
CA LEU A 149 -14.44 3.84 -5.35
C LEU A 149 -15.69 4.39 -4.63
N ARG A 150 -16.75 3.59 -4.48
CA ARG A 150 -17.97 4.01 -3.76
C ARG A 150 -17.66 4.45 -2.33
N TRP A 151 -16.87 3.67 -1.60
CA TRP A 151 -16.44 4.01 -0.24
C TRP A 151 -15.78 5.39 -0.17
N TRP A 152 -14.90 5.69 -1.13
CA TRP A 152 -14.29 7.01 -1.18
C TRP A 152 -15.28 8.13 -1.53
N PHE A 153 -16.17 7.90 -2.51
CA PHE A 153 -17.16 8.90 -2.92
C PHE A 153 -18.25 9.15 -1.87
N GLU A 154 -18.46 8.24 -0.92
CA GLU A 154 -19.33 8.44 0.25
C GLU A 154 -18.73 9.41 1.30
N ARG A 155 -17.48 9.86 1.13
CA ARG A 155 -16.80 10.81 2.03
C ARG A 155 -16.70 12.18 1.38
N PRO A 156 -17.67 13.09 1.58
CA PRO A 156 -17.62 14.41 0.95
C PRO A 156 -16.39 15.24 1.39
N GLU A 157 -15.82 14.96 2.56
CA GLU A 157 -14.69 15.68 3.16
C GLU A 157 -13.39 15.52 2.35
N ILE A 158 -13.29 14.53 1.45
CA ILE A 158 -12.09 14.39 0.62
C ILE A 158 -12.00 15.49 -0.45
N PHE A 159 -13.09 16.22 -0.71
CA PHE A 159 -13.15 17.31 -1.67
C PHE A 159 -13.06 18.67 -0.97
N ASN A 160 -12.35 19.60 -1.59
CA ASN A 160 -12.40 21.02 -1.25
C ASN A 160 -13.74 21.61 -1.73
N ASN A 161 -14.07 22.83 -1.29
CA ASN A 161 -15.30 23.53 -1.67
C ASN A 161 -15.45 23.76 -3.19
N ASP A 162 -14.35 23.75 -3.94
CA ASP A 162 -14.32 23.87 -5.40
C ASP A 162 -14.46 22.52 -6.14
N GLY A 163 -14.65 21.42 -5.39
CA GLY A 163 -14.75 20.07 -5.92
C GLY A 163 -13.40 19.40 -6.22
N THR A 164 -12.27 20.03 -5.91
CA THR A 164 -10.94 19.42 -6.10
C THR A 164 -10.58 18.47 -4.96
N LEU A 165 -9.74 17.46 -5.22
CA LEU A 165 -9.27 16.55 -4.17
C LEU A 165 -8.34 17.26 -3.19
N SER A 166 -8.63 17.18 -1.89
CA SER A 166 -7.80 17.74 -0.83
C SER A 166 -6.53 16.91 -0.59
N ILE A 167 -5.53 17.45 0.12
CA ILE A 167 -4.45 16.64 0.70
C ILE A 167 -4.92 16.10 2.05
N GLY A 168 -4.78 14.79 2.28
CA GLY A 168 -5.19 14.14 3.52
C GLY A 168 -5.46 12.64 3.33
N TRP A 169 -6.40 12.09 4.09
CA TRP A 169 -6.88 10.71 3.91
C TRP A 169 -8.41 10.70 3.77
N ALA A 170 -9.16 10.30 4.79
CA ALA A 170 -10.62 10.37 4.81
C ALA A 170 -11.17 11.80 5.03
N TYR A 171 -10.30 12.72 5.43
CA TYR A 171 -10.59 14.14 5.64
C TYR A 171 -9.34 14.97 5.26
N PRO A 172 -9.47 16.29 5.05
CA PRO A 172 -8.33 17.15 4.73
C PRO A 172 -7.35 17.21 5.90
N ASN A 173 -6.09 16.89 5.64
CA ASN A 173 -5.04 16.92 6.65
C ASN A 173 -3.68 17.23 5.98
N LEU A 174 -3.29 18.50 6.01
CA LEU A 174 -2.01 18.96 5.45
C LEU A 174 -0.80 18.48 6.25
N ILE A 175 -0.97 18.09 7.51
CA ILE A 175 0.12 17.59 8.35
C ILE A 175 0.62 16.26 7.80
N MET A 176 -0.27 15.44 7.23
CA MET A 176 0.09 14.18 6.58
C MET A 176 0.89 14.33 5.27
N ALA A 177 1.02 15.55 4.74
CA ALA A 177 1.66 15.81 3.46
C ALA A 177 3.13 15.35 3.45
N GLU A 178 3.52 14.74 2.34
CA GLU A 178 4.91 14.40 2.06
C GLU A 178 5.61 15.56 1.36
N SER A 179 6.95 15.62 1.45
CA SER A 179 7.72 16.74 0.91
C SER A 179 7.56 16.98 -0.59
N TYR A 180 7.09 15.97 -1.33
CA TYR A 180 6.85 16.02 -2.78
C TYR A 180 5.38 16.25 -3.13
N ASN A 181 4.50 16.42 -2.14
CA ASN A 181 3.10 16.71 -2.42
C ASN A 181 2.92 18.17 -2.84
N SER A 182 2.03 18.34 -3.79
CA SER A 182 1.54 19.61 -4.34
C SER A 182 0.01 19.52 -4.48
N PRO A 183 -0.70 20.63 -4.76
CA PRO A 183 -2.15 20.60 -4.97
C PRO A 183 -2.60 19.61 -6.06
N GLY A 184 -1.74 19.31 -7.05
CA GLY A 184 -2.02 18.32 -8.09
C GLY A 184 -1.75 16.87 -7.68
N SER A 185 -1.06 16.63 -6.57
CA SER A 185 -0.65 15.28 -6.15
C SER A 185 -1.81 14.33 -5.82
N PRO A 186 -2.92 14.76 -5.18
CA PRO A 186 -4.07 13.88 -4.97
C PRO A 186 -4.62 13.23 -6.25
N TYR A 187 -4.42 13.85 -7.42
CA TYR A 187 -4.91 13.35 -8.72
C TYR A 187 -4.14 12.13 -9.25
N TRP A 188 -3.09 11.67 -8.59
CA TRP A 188 -2.61 10.30 -8.79
C TRP A 188 -3.72 9.25 -8.55
N ALA A 189 -4.77 9.63 -7.81
CA ALA A 189 -6.04 8.90 -7.68
C ALA A 189 -6.65 8.48 -9.03
N LEU A 190 -6.46 9.26 -10.10
CA LEU A 190 -7.05 8.99 -11.40
C LEU A 190 -6.57 7.69 -12.04
N LYS A 191 -5.46 7.11 -11.55
CA LYS A 191 -5.00 5.77 -11.93
C LYS A 191 -6.06 4.68 -11.70
N ALA A 192 -6.94 4.85 -10.72
CA ALA A 192 -8.04 3.92 -10.45
C ALA A 192 -9.01 3.79 -11.64
N PHE A 193 -9.07 4.79 -12.52
CA PHE A 193 -9.97 4.86 -13.65
C PHE A 193 -9.35 4.34 -14.96
N LEU A 194 -8.21 3.66 -14.91
CA LEU A 194 -7.61 3.00 -16.08
C LEU A 194 -8.59 2.12 -16.89
N PRO A 195 -9.59 1.44 -16.29
CA PRO A 195 -10.60 0.71 -17.07
C PRO A 195 -11.35 1.55 -18.10
N LEU A 196 -11.44 2.88 -17.96
CA LEU A 196 -12.04 3.75 -18.98
C LEU A 196 -11.32 3.70 -20.34
N ALA A 197 -10.08 3.19 -20.39
CA ALA A 197 -9.36 2.96 -21.64
C ALA A 197 -9.81 1.68 -22.38
N LEU A 198 -10.68 0.86 -21.77
CA LEU A 198 -11.22 -0.36 -22.38
C LEU A 198 -12.28 -0.02 -23.43
N PRO A 199 -12.46 -0.86 -24.46
CA PRO A 199 -13.59 -0.75 -25.38
C PRO A 199 -14.93 -0.78 -24.63
N SER A 200 -15.95 -0.08 -25.16
CA SER A 200 -17.30 -0.09 -24.60
C SER A 200 -17.95 -1.49 -24.56
N THR A 201 -17.45 -2.41 -25.38
CA THR A 201 -17.89 -3.81 -25.46
C THR A 201 -17.14 -4.76 -24.53
N HIS A 202 -16.15 -4.28 -23.76
CA HIS A 202 -15.34 -5.13 -22.89
C HIS A 202 -16.20 -5.77 -21.77
N PRO A 203 -16.04 -7.08 -21.45
CA PRO A 203 -16.86 -7.79 -20.45
C PRO A 203 -16.89 -7.13 -19.07
N PHE A 204 -15.81 -6.44 -18.68
CA PHE A 204 -15.76 -5.61 -17.47
C PHE A 204 -17.00 -4.72 -17.28
N TRP A 205 -17.56 -4.17 -18.36
CA TRP A 205 -18.74 -3.29 -18.28
C TRP A 205 -20.03 -4.04 -18.00
N SER A 206 -20.23 -5.20 -18.62
CA SER A 206 -21.46 -5.98 -18.53
C SER A 206 -21.48 -7.02 -17.41
N GLU A 207 -20.32 -7.49 -16.95
CA GLU A 207 -20.23 -8.46 -15.85
C GLU A 207 -20.79 -7.90 -14.53
N ALA A 208 -21.49 -8.74 -13.77
CA ALA A 208 -21.93 -8.37 -12.43
C ALA A 208 -20.74 -8.25 -11.47
N GLU A 209 -20.81 -7.31 -10.52
CA GLU A 209 -19.83 -7.21 -9.46
C GLU A 209 -19.92 -8.45 -8.55
N ALA A 210 -18.81 -9.17 -8.37
CA ALA A 210 -18.75 -10.28 -7.42
C ALA A 210 -18.32 -9.79 -6.02
N PRO A 211 -18.81 -10.44 -4.95
CA PRO A 211 -18.31 -10.21 -3.61
C PRO A 211 -16.86 -10.68 -3.50
N LEU A 212 -16.11 -10.11 -2.55
CA LEU A 212 -14.83 -10.67 -2.15
C LEU A 212 -15.12 -11.84 -1.22
N LEU A 213 -15.03 -13.07 -1.75
CA LEU A 213 -15.32 -14.29 -0.98
C LEU A 213 -14.43 -14.36 0.26
N ALA A 214 -14.94 -15.05 1.28
CA ALA A 214 -14.34 -15.30 2.59
C ALA A 214 -12.81 -15.49 2.56
N LEU A 215 -12.07 -14.39 2.65
CA LEU A 215 -10.61 -14.38 2.67
C LEU A 215 -10.09 -15.16 3.88
N PRO A 216 -9.02 -15.98 3.73
CA PRO A 216 -8.34 -16.60 4.86
C PRO A 216 -7.89 -15.54 5.89
N SER A 217 -8.03 -15.83 7.17
CA SER A 217 -7.60 -14.94 8.25
C SER A 217 -7.20 -15.78 9.46
N PRO A 218 -6.01 -15.57 10.04
CA PRO A 218 -4.99 -14.58 9.68
C PRO A 218 -4.30 -14.86 8.33
N HIS A 219 -3.91 -13.82 7.60
CA HIS A 219 -3.13 -13.92 6.35
C HIS A 219 -1.74 -13.28 6.51
N PRO A 220 -0.68 -14.08 6.72
CA PRO A 220 0.68 -13.57 6.88
C PRO A 220 1.32 -13.20 5.54
N ILE A 221 1.94 -12.02 5.47
CA ILE A 221 2.71 -11.53 4.31
C ILE A 221 4.16 -11.28 4.76
N PRO A 222 5.09 -12.23 4.50
CA PRO A 222 6.49 -12.12 4.92
C PRO A 222 7.22 -10.91 4.33
N HIS A 223 6.94 -10.55 3.07
CA HIS A 223 7.60 -9.44 2.37
C HIS A 223 7.41 -8.08 3.07
N THR A 224 6.25 -7.87 3.69
CA THR A 224 5.90 -6.65 4.42
C THR A 224 6.05 -6.80 5.92
N TYR A 225 6.40 -8.00 6.44
CA TYR A 225 6.35 -8.33 7.86
C TYR A 225 5.01 -7.92 8.48
N SER A 226 3.91 -8.33 7.85
CA SER A 226 2.56 -8.03 8.30
C SER A 226 1.69 -9.27 8.39
N ILE A 227 0.66 -9.22 9.23
CA ILE A 227 -0.42 -10.21 9.28
C ILE A 227 -1.74 -9.47 9.09
N LEU A 228 -2.47 -9.83 8.05
CA LEU A 228 -3.75 -9.23 7.71
C LEU A 228 -4.85 -10.01 8.43
N ILE A 229 -5.74 -9.27 9.10
CA ILE A 229 -6.82 -9.83 9.89
C ILE A 229 -8.16 -9.30 9.36
N HIS A 230 -9.11 -10.23 9.17
CA HIS A 230 -10.49 -9.92 8.88
C HIS A 230 -11.37 -10.43 10.02
N SER A 231 -11.72 -9.54 10.95
CA SER A 231 -12.70 -9.84 12.00
C SER A 231 -14.10 -9.82 11.39
N ARG A 232 -14.76 -10.98 11.41
CA ARG A 232 -16.15 -11.14 10.94
C ARG A 232 -17.19 -10.93 12.03
N ARG A 233 -16.81 -10.29 13.14
CA ARG A 233 -17.78 -9.78 14.12
C ARG A 233 -18.60 -8.67 13.45
N SER A 234 -19.77 -8.35 13.96
CA SER A 234 -20.57 -7.22 13.47
C SER A 234 -20.36 -6.02 14.41
N PRO A 235 -19.87 -4.87 13.93
CA PRO A 235 -19.41 -4.58 12.56
C PRO A 235 -18.08 -5.28 12.22
N SER A 236 -17.90 -5.62 10.93
CA SER A 236 -16.66 -6.25 10.44
C SER A 236 -15.49 -5.28 10.53
N HIS A 237 -14.29 -5.82 10.73
CA HIS A 237 -13.09 -5.02 10.91
C HIS A 237 -11.90 -5.67 10.21
N THR A 238 -11.38 -4.97 9.20
CA THR A 238 -10.17 -5.34 8.46
C THR A 238 -8.99 -4.48 8.91
N TYR A 239 -7.89 -5.11 9.31
CA TYR A 239 -6.68 -4.42 9.75
C TYR A 239 -5.40 -5.22 9.51
N ALA A 240 -4.27 -4.52 9.43
CA ALA A 240 -2.95 -5.11 9.31
C ALA A 240 -2.23 -4.96 10.64
N LEU A 241 -1.82 -6.07 11.24
CA LEU A 241 -0.73 -6.05 12.21
C LEU A 241 0.57 -5.87 11.44
N ALA A 242 1.41 -4.93 11.88
CA ALA A 242 2.62 -4.56 11.16
C ALA A 242 3.86 -4.56 12.07
N SER A 243 4.92 -5.14 11.53
CA SER A 243 6.25 -5.13 12.12
C SER A 243 7.28 -4.87 11.02
N GLY A 244 8.51 -4.52 11.36
CA GLY A 244 9.64 -4.54 10.40
C GLY A 244 9.73 -3.47 9.31
N GLN A 245 8.67 -2.72 8.99
CA GLN A 245 8.75 -1.64 7.99
C GLN A 245 9.19 -0.31 8.61
N SER A 246 10.06 0.42 7.91
CA SER A 246 10.46 1.79 8.21
C SER A 246 10.99 2.46 6.94
N ALA A 247 10.88 3.78 6.86
CA ALA A 247 11.40 4.57 5.74
C ALA A 247 12.67 5.35 6.12
N THR A 248 13.77 5.08 5.42
CA THR A 248 15.08 5.69 5.68
C THR A 248 15.44 6.81 4.71
N PHE A 249 14.56 7.17 3.77
CA PHE A 249 14.82 8.27 2.85
C PHE A 249 14.45 9.61 3.50
N ALA A 250 15.43 10.53 3.55
CA ALA A 250 15.43 11.77 4.33
C ALA A 250 14.24 12.73 4.10
N SER A 251 13.48 12.55 3.02
CA SER A 251 12.36 13.41 2.67
C SER A 251 11.00 12.93 3.18
N MET A 252 10.92 11.75 3.81
CA MET A 252 9.67 11.20 4.31
C MET A 252 9.26 11.82 5.65
N ARG A 253 8.12 12.52 5.67
CA ARG A 253 7.49 12.98 6.90
C ARG A 253 6.61 11.87 7.49
N HIS A 254 6.51 11.85 8.82
CA HIS A 254 5.67 10.92 9.58
C HIS A 254 5.97 9.44 9.27
N THR A 255 7.25 9.09 9.14
CA THR A 255 7.69 7.72 8.85
C THR A 255 7.20 6.74 9.89
N ALA A 256 7.26 7.10 11.17
CA ALA A 256 6.87 6.22 12.26
C ALA A 256 5.39 5.84 12.15
N GLU A 257 4.55 6.81 11.81
CA GLU A 257 3.10 6.63 11.72
C GLU A 257 2.69 5.93 10.43
N LYS A 258 3.46 6.08 9.35
CA LYS A 258 3.17 5.47 8.05
C LYS A 258 3.72 4.05 7.90
N TYR A 259 4.78 3.69 8.63
CA TYR A 259 5.44 2.39 8.49
C TYR A 259 5.63 1.60 9.78
N SER A 260 5.63 2.24 10.96
CA SER A 260 6.11 1.61 12.19
C SER A 260 5.07 1.48 13.30
N LYS A 261 3.80 1.84 13.08
CA LYS A 261 2.68 1.43 13.95
C LYS A 261 2.61 -0.09 14.08
N LEU A 262 2.01 -0.56 15.17
CA LEU A 262 1.76 -1.98 15.43
C LEU A 262 0.53 -2.48 14.67
N CYS A 263 -0.40 -1.58 14.35
CA CYS A 263 -1.63 -1.89 13.64
C CYS A 263 -2.05 -0.74 12.72
N TYR A 264 -2.68 -1.08 11.59
CA TYR A 264 -3.33 -0.15 10.67
C TYR A 264 -4.74 -0.65 10.35
N SER A 265 -5.75 0.18 10.56
CA SER A 265 -7.16 -0.19 10.41
C SER A 265 -7.75 0.39 9.13
N ALA A 266 -8.50 -0.42 8.37
CA ALA A 266 -9.30 0.08 7.25
C ALA A 266 -10.55 0.86 7.73
N THR A 267 -10.99 0.63 8.97
CA THR A 267 -12.21 1.22 9.53
C THR A 267 -11.97 2.56 10.23
N PHE A 268 -10.85 2.68 10.96
CA PHE A 268 -10.56 3.86 11.78
C PHE A 268 -9.75 4.89 11.00
N GLY A 269 -9.88 6.16 11.39
CA GLY A 269 -9.11 7.25 10.81
C GLY A 269 -7.60 7.04 10.97
N PHE A 270 -6.83 7.59 10.03
CA PHE A 270 -5.38 7.62 10.11
C PHE A 270 -4.93 8.98 10.66
N SER A 271 -4.11 8.93 11.71
CA SER A 271 -3.58 10.12 12.38
C SER A 271 -2.06 10.19 12.30
N VAL A 272 -1.54 11.42 12.32
CA VAL A 272 -0.11 11.73 12.42
C VAL A 272 0.09 12.79 13.52
N PRO A 273 1.25 12.81 14.21
CA PRO A 273 1.52 13.80 15.23
C PRO A 273 1.54 15.20 14.64
N VAL A 274 1.01 16.15 15.40
CA VAL A 274 1.02 17.58 15.07
C VAL A 274 2.09 18.35 15.85
N GLY A 275 2.67 17.69 16.85
CA GLY A 275 3.73 18.20 17.71
C GLY A 275 4.27 17.09 18.61
N ALA A 276 5.17 17.45 19.53
CA ALA A 276 5.85 16.49 20.41
C ALA A 276 5.46 16.63 21.89
N TYR A 277 4.59 17.60 22.22
CA TYR A 277 4.25 17.94 23.60
C TYR A 277 2.86 17.43 23.98
N GLY A 278 2.82 16.50 24.94
CA GLY A 278 1.63 15.81 25.39
C GLY A 278 1.15 14.71 24.44
N LEU A 279 0.25 13.87 24.94
CA LEU A 279 -0.37 12.80 24.16
C LEU A 279 -1.29 13.35 23.07
N GLU A 280 -1.89 14.52 23.31
CA GLU A 280 -2.81 15.21 22.41
C GLU A 280 -2.11 15.64 21.11
N GLN A 281 -0.82 15.99 21.17
CA GLN A 281 -0.04 16.34 19.99
C GLN A 281 0.68 15.14 19.37
N ALA A 282 1.11 14.18 20.21
CA ALA A 282 1.82 12.99 19.77
C ALA A 282 0.91 11.98 19.05
N VAL A 283 -0.37 11.94 19.43
CA VAL A 283 -1.43 11.09 18.85
C VAL A 283 -0.96 9.64 18.59
N PRO A 284 -0.44 8.90 19.59
CA PRO A 284 0.24 7.61 19.39
C PRO A 284 -0.70 6.42 19.13
N ASP A 285 -1.68 6.58 18.23
CA ASP A 285 -2.65 5.54 17.90
C ASP A 285 -1.97 4.28 17.34
N CYS A 286 -2.40 3.11 17.83
CA CYS A 286 -1.86 1.81 17.43
C CYS A 286 -0.32 1.70 17.58
N THR A 287 0.27 2.41 18.55
CA THR A 287 1.70 2.31 18.90
C THR A 287 1.89 2.02 20.38
N LEU A 288 3.08 1.52 20.73
CA LEU A 288 3.56 1.55 22.11
C LEU A 288 4.36 2.86 22.29
N ALA A 289 3.84 3.77 23.11
CA ALA A 289 4.46 5.05 23.40
C ALA A 289 5.08 5.04 24.80
N LEU A 290 6.34 5.48 24.89
CA LEU A 290 7.10 5.50 26.14
C LEU A 290 7.54 6.93 26.46
N SER A 291 7.60 7.26 27.74
CA SER A 291 8.10 8.53 28.26
C SER A 291 9.06 8.28 29.42
N ASP A 292 10.16 9.03 29.47
CA ASP A 292 11.12 9.07 30.59
C ASP A 292 11.04 10.40 31.36
N ASP A 293 10.05 11.25 31.05
CA ASP A 293 9.87 12.53 31.72
C ASP A 293 9.39 12.31 33.17
N ALA A 294 10.23 12.71 34.13
CA ALA A 294 9.94 12.59 35.56
C ALA A 294 9.06 13.73 36.13
N ASP A 295 8.85 14.81 35.36
CA ASP A 295 8.68 16.15 35.94
C ASP A 295 7.31 16.84 35.74
N ILE A 296 6.23 16.13 35.38
CA ILE A 296 4.87 16.72 35.45
C ILE A 296 4.12 16.21 36.67
N LYS A 297 3.60 17.16 37.46
CA LYS A 297 2.77 16.94 38.67
C LYS A 297 1.55 16.02 38.48
N ASP A 298 1.10 15.84 37.23
CA ASP A 298 -0.11 15.07 36.90
C ASP A 298 0.19 13.66 36.38
N GLY A 299 1.46 13.22 36.38
CA GLY A 299 1.88 11.85 36.02
C GLY A 299 1.84 11.52 34.52
N ASN A 300 1.42 12.45 33.66
CA ASN A 300 1.51 12.34 32.21
C ASN A 300 2.80 12.99 31.74
N GLY A 301 3.74 12.25 31.15
CA GLY A 301 4.98 12.81 30.59
C GLY A 301 4.73 13.85 29.48
N CYS A 302 5.67 14.78 29.27
CA CYS A 302 5.57 15.81 28.23
C CYS A 302 5.89 15.22 26.84
N HIS A 303 6.82 14.28 26.76
CA HIS A 303 7.40 13.78 25.53
C HIS A 303 7.21 12.27 25.43
N TRP A 304 6.79 11.83 24.25
CA TRP A 304 6.48 10.44 23.98
C TRP A 304 7.29 9.95 22.78
N ARG A 305 7.97 8.81 22.95
CA ARG A 305 8.70 8.14 21.89
C ARG A 305 7.96 6.89 21.46
N VAL A 306 7.86 6.72 20.15
CA VAL A 306 7.27 5.55 19.50
C VAL A 306 8.32 4.88 18.62
N ARG A 307 8.07 3.62 18.25
CA ARG A 307 8.93 2.88 17.32
C ARG A 307 9.08 3.60 15.99
N ARG A 308 10.32 4.02 15.66
CA ARG A 308 10.66 4.63 14.36
C ARG A 308 11.41 3.68 13.43
N VAL A 309 12.27 2.85 14.00
CA VAL A 309 13.10 1.88 13.28
C VAL A 309 12.99 0.54 14.00
N PRO A 310 12.28 -0.44 13.42
CA PRO A 310 12.24 -1.78 13.96
C PRO A 310 13.58 -2.49 13.73
N LYS A 311 13.97 -3.33 14.68
CA LYS A 311 15.16 -4.18 14.66
C LYS A 311 14.76 -5.65 14.68
N ASP A 312 15.56 -6.48 14.01
CA ASP A 312 15.44 -7.94 14.04
C ASP A 312 14.01 -8.46 13.81
N ALA A 313 13.29 -7.78 12.92
CA ALA A 313 11.90 -8.08 12.64
C ALA A 313 11.79 -9.46 11.98
N LYS A 314 10.92 -10.30 12.53
CA LYS A 314 10.71 -11.67 12.05
C LYS A 314 9.28 -12.13 12.25
N MET A 315 8.81 -12.94 11.30
CA MET A 315 7.61 -13.75 11.50
C MET A 315 7.98 -15.01 12.24
N ILE A 316 7.17 -15.38 13.24
CA ILE A 316 7.31 -16.61 14.01
C ILE A 316 6.11 -17.50 13.76
N ARG A 317 6.33 -18.82 13.73
CA ARG A 317 5.28 -19.83 13.57
C ARG A 317 5.49 -20.94 14.60
N GLY A 318 4.40 -21.45 15.17
CA GLY A 318 4.45 -22.58 16.09
C GLY A 318 3.16 -22.77 16.88
N PRO A 319 2.80 -24.01 17.26
CA PRO A 319 1.65 -24.25 18.11
C PRO A 319 1.89 -23.68 19.51
N GLY A 320 0.95 -22.87 20.01
CA GLY A 320 0.99 -22.38 21.38
C GLY A 320 1.88 -21.15 21.62
N LEU A 321 2.13 -20.34 20.58
CA LEU A 321 2.66 -18.99 20.80
C LEU A 321 1.71 -18.24 21.74
N SER A 322 2.26 -17.66 22.82
CA SER A 322 1.52 -16.88 23.82
C SER A 322 2.22 -15.53 23.97
N ALA A 323 1.44 -14.44 24.00
CA ALA A 323 1.94 -13.09 24.18
C ALA A 323 2.54 -12.86 25.59
N THR A 324 2.13 -13.67 26.56
CA THR A 324 2.45 -13.58 27.99
C THR A 324 3.39 -14.69 28.48
N GLY A 325 3.68 -15.69 27.63
CA GLY A 325 4.56 -16.82 27.96
C GLY A 325 3.97 -17.86 28.92
N ASP A 326 2.71 -17.66 29.36
CA ASP A 326 1.95 -18.52 30.27
C ASP A 326 1.00 -19.49 29.54
N GLY A 327 0.96 -19.45 28.20
CA GLY A 327 0.20 -20.40 27.38
C GLY A 327 -1.26 -20.00 27.14
N GLU A 328 -1.71 -18.84 27.63
CA GLU A 328 -2.99 -18.26 27.21
C GLU A 328 -2.85 -17.57 25.83
N GLY A 329 -3.85 -17.80 24.97
CA GLY A 329 -3.91 -17.28 23.60
C GLY A 329 -2.96 -17.98 22.64
N LYS A 330 -3.26 -19.23 22.25
CA LYS A 330 -2.44 -20.01 21.29
C LYS A 330 -2.60 -19.45 19.86
N PHE A 331 -1.55 -18.84 19.33
CA PHE A 331 -1.50 -18.40 17.93
C PHE A 331 -0.57 -19.31 17.11
N GLU A 332 -0.88 -19.53 15.83
CA GLU A 332 -0.03 -20.31 14.91
C GLU A 332 1.03 -19.46 14.21
N VAL A 333 0.80 -18.14 14.15
CA VAL A 333 1.69 -17.16 13.51
C VAL A 333 1.71 -15.87 14.34
N GLY A 334 2.89 -15.26 14.46
CA GLY A 334 3.10 -14.00 15.17
C GLY A 334 4.25 -13.20 14.56
N MET A 335 4.56 -12.04 15.12
CA MET A 335 5.64 -11.18 14.64
C MET A 335 6.41 -10.55 15.77
N VAL A 336 7.73 -10.61 15.70
CA VAL A 336 8.61 -10.05 16.73
C VAL A 336 9.44 -8.95 16.12
N ALA A 337 9.65 -7.86 16.86
CA ALA A 337 10.65 -6.85 16.53
C ALA A 337 11.13 -6.13 17.81
N GLY A 338 12.39 -5.73 17.81
CA GLY A 338 12.96 -4.80 18.78
C GLY A 338 12.91 -3.36 18.30
N TRP A 339 13.16 -2.39 19.18
CA TRP A 339 13.49 -1.01 18.83
C TRP A 339 14.12 -0.29 20.03
N ASP A 340 14.92 0.73 19.76
CA ASP A 340 15.52 1.57 20.81
C ASP A 340 14.60 2.76 21.10
N ALA A 341 14.10 2.85 22.33
CA ALA A 341 13.38 4.04 22.77
C ALA A 341 14.38 5.15 23.21
N TRP A 342 15.44 4.74 23.90
CA TRP A 342 16.62 5.56 24.24
C TRP A 342 17.89 4.75 24.02
N ARG A 343 19.06 5.37 24.20
CA ARG A 343 20.36 4.71 23.95
C ARG A 343 20.55 3.42 24.79
N ASP A 344 19.93 3.39 25.96
CA ASP A 344 20.06 2.37 27.00
C ASP A 344 18.75 1.60 27.26
N VAL A 345 17.72 1.81 26.44
CA VAL A 345 16.42 1.17 26.59
C VAL A 345 16.04 0.44 25.29
N ASP A 346 16.13 -0.90 25.34
CA ASP A 346 15.65 -1.79 24.29
C ASP A 346 14.22 -2.26 24.59
N VAL A 347 13.36 -2.21 23.58
CA VAL A 347 11.95 -2.57 23.69
C VAL A 347 11.64 -3.66 22.69
N LYS A 348 11.06 -4.77 23.14
CA LYS A 348 10.68 -5.89 22.30
C LYS A 348 9.17 -6.09 22.26
N THR A 349 8.62 -6.15 21.05
CA THR A 349 7.19 -6.42 20.79
C THR A 349 7.03 -7.80 20.15
N TRP A 350 5.93 -8.51 20.46
CA TRP A 350 5.64 -9.89 20.06
C TRP A 350 4.22 -10.06 19.52
#